data_AF-A0A3N5WQ41-F1
#
_entry.id   AF-A0A3N5WQ41-F1
#
_cell.length_a   1.000
_cell.length_b   1.000
_cell.length_c   1.000
_cell.angle_alpha   90.00
_cell.angle_beta   90.00
_cell.angle_gamma   90.00
#
_symmetry.space_group_name_H-M   'P 1'
#
loop_
_entity.id
_entity.type
_entity.pdbx_description
1 polymer ?
#
loop_
_entity_poly.entity_id
_entity_poly.type
_entity_poly.pdbx_seq_one_letter_code
_entity_poly.pdbx_strand_id
1 'polypeptide(L)' 'MHYGISLPNFDDFSDPKLLAQLAAEAEAAGWHAFFLWDHLLGSDLPRPFADPWVALAAAAVNTS' A
#
# COMPACT_ATOMS: atom_id res chain seq x y z
N MET A 1 19.71 -8.20 9.30
CA MET A 1 18.38 -7.79 9.80
C MET A 1 17.59 -7.27 8.61
N HIS A 2 16.36 -7.72 8.43
CA HIS A 2 15.47 -7.26 7.36
C HIS A 2 14.36 -6.38 7.98
N TYR A 3 13.95 -5.35 7.23
CA TYR A 3 12.93 -4.38 7.65
C TYR A 3 11.88 -4.25 6.55
N GLY A 4 10.64 -3.92 6.93
CA GLY A 4 9.53 -3.71 6.02
C GLY A 4 8.68 -2.50 6.40
N ILE A 5 7.88 -2.04 5.44
CA ILE A 5 6.92 -0.93 5.60
C ILE A 5 5.51 -1.51 5.68
N SER A 6 4.68 -0.96 6.57
CA SER A 6 3.24 -1.28 6.66
C SER A 6 2.42 0.00 6.58
N LEU A 7 1.48 0.05 5.64
CA LEU A 7 0.64 1.22 5.40
C LEU A 7 -0.86 0.89 5.54
N PRO A 8 -1.67 1.87 5.97
CA PRO A 8 -3.12 1.80 5.78
C PRO A 8 -3.47 1.94 4.28
N ASN A 9 -4.71 1.61 3.92
CA ASN A 9 -5.23 1.68 2.55
C ASN A 9 -6.37 2.71 2.40
N PHE A 10 -6.35 3.76 3.22
CA PHE A 10 -7.40 4.78 3.27
C PHE A 10 -6.83 6.20 3.32
N ASP A 11 -7.70 7.19 3.12
CA ASP A 11 -7.35 8.62 3.03
C ASP A 11 -6.22 8.86 2.04
N ASP A 12 -5.09 9.43 2.49
CA ASP A 12 -3.95 9.73 1.64
C ASP A 12 -3.36 8.48 0.97
N PHE A 13 -3.66 7.28 1.49
CA PHE A 13 -3.25 5.99 0.94
C PHE A 13 -4.38 5.26 0.20
N SER A 14 -5.44 5.96 -0.20
CA SER A 14 -6.56 5.36 -0.93
C SER A 14 -6.35 5.23 -2.44
N ASP A 15 -5.24 5.71 -3.00
CA ASP A 15 -4.91 5.59 -4.42
C ASP A 15 -3.96 4.40 -4.67
N PRO A 16 -4.38 3.34 -5.39
CA PRO A 16 -3.52 2.22 -5.78
C PRO A 16 -2.26 2.64 -6.54
N LYS A 17 -2.29 3.73 -7.31
CA LYS A 17 -1.12 4.22 -8.06
C LYS A 17 -0.05 4.77 -7.13
N LEU A 18 -0.48 5.52 -6.11
CA LEU A 18 0.43 6.02 -5.08
C LEU A 18 1.05 4.85 -4.30
N LEU A 19 0.24 3.87 -3.88
CA LEU A 19 0.74 2.68 -3.18
C LEU A 19 1.76 1.90 -4.02
N ALA A 20 1.53 1.77 -5.32
CA ALA A 20 2.49 1.14 -6.23
C ALA A 20 3.80 1.93 -6.34
N GLN A 21 3.73 3.26 -6.43
CA GLN A 21 4.92 4.11 -6.43
C GLN A 21 5.71 3.98 -5.13
N LEU A 22 5.03 4.00 -3.98
CA LEU A 22 5.67 3.83 -2.67
C LEU A 22 6.32 2.46 -2.52
N ALA A 23 5.73 1.40 -3.07
CA ALA A 23 6.33 0.06 -3.08
C ALA A 23 7.65 0.04 -3.86
N ALA A 24 7.67 0.65 -5.06
CA ALA A 24 8.89 0.77 -5.86
C ALA A 24 9.96 1.62 -5.17
N GLU A 25 9.58 2.74 -4.54
CA GLU A 25 10.51 3.58 -3.77
C GLU A 25 11.07 2.85 -2.54
N ALA A 26 10.23 2.05 -1.86
CA ALA A 26 10.65 1.23 -0.74
C ALA A 26 11.68 0.17 -1.16
N GLU A 27 11.42 -0.55 -2.26
CA GLU A 27 12.36 -1.53 -2.81
C GLU A 27 13.69 -0.86 -3.20
N ALA A 28 13.64 0.27 -3.91
CA ALA A 28 14.83 1.02 -4.30
C ALA A 28 15.66 1.52 -3.09
N ALA A 29 15.00 1.78 -1.97
CA ALA A 29 15.64 2.17 -0.70
C ALA A 29 16.13 0.97 0.14
N GLY A 30 15.95 -0.27 -0.32
CA GLY A 30 16.45 -1.49 0.34
C GLY A 30 15.52 -2.07 1.41
N TRP A 31 14.23 -1.70 1.41
CA TRP A 31 13.22 -2.36 2.24
C TRP A 31 12.89 -3.73 1.66
N HIS A 32 12.68 -4.71 2.54
CA HIS A 32 12.52 -6.12 2.14
C HIS A 32 11.07 -6.58 2.06
N ALA A 33 10.13 -5.74 2.51
CA ALA A 33 8.72 -6.06 2.49
C ALA A 33 7.87 -4.78 2.49
N PHE A 34 6.72 -4.86 1.82
CA PHE A 34 5.70 -3.83 1.77
C PHE A 34 4.34 -4.47 2.09
N PHE A 35 3.68 -4.02 3.15
CA PHE A 35 2.41 -4.55 3.64
C PHE A 35 1.32 -3.50 3.59
N LEU A 36 0.09 -3.93 3.30
CA LEU A 36 -1.08 -3.07 3.22
C LEU A 36 -2.19 -3.61 4.14
N TRP A 37 -2.95 -2.72 4.76
CA TRP A 37 -4.12 -3.11 5.56
C TRP A 37 -5.29 -3.56 4.69
N ASP A 38 -6.08 -4.50 5.19
CA ASP A 38 -7.26 -5.05 4.50
C ASP A 38 -8.56 -4.43 5.02
N HIS A 39 -8.74 -3.12 4.81
CA HIS A 39 -9.95 -2.40 5.25
C HIS A 39 -10.79 -1.92 4.08
N LEU A 40 -12.10 -2.12 4.15
CA LEU A 40 -13.06 -1.59 3.17
C LEU A 40 -14.06 -0.60 3.80
N LEU A 41 -14.02 -0.43 5.12
CA LEU A 41 -14.91 0.45 5.88
C LEU A 41 -14.24 0.91 7.18
N GLY A 42 -14.58 2.12 7.64
CA GLY A 42 -14.17 2.69 8.94
C GLY A 42 -15.39 3.02 9.82
N SER A 43 -15.17 3.22 11.12
CA SER A 43 -16.24 3.37 12.12
C SER A 43 -16.96 4.73 12.09
N ASP A 44 -16.29 5.79 11.63
CA ASP A 44 -16.70 7.14 12.03
C ASP A 44 -17.33 7.96 10.90
N LEU A 45 -16.94 7.79 9.63
CA LEU A 45 -17.51 8.46 8.45
C LEU A 45 -17.12 7.74 7.12
N PRO A 46 -17.83 7.98 5.99
CA PRO A 46 -17.32 7.59 4.67
C PRO A 46 -15.97 8.26 4.40
N ARG A 47 -14.97 7.45 4.14
CA ARG A 47 -13.63 7.88 3.73
C ARG A 47 -13.18 7.03 2.55
N PRO A 48 -12.26 7.52 1.69
CA PRO A 48 -11.84 6.74 0.54
C PRO A 48 -10.96 5.57 0.98
N PHE A 49 -11.15 4.42 0.32
CA PHE A 49 -10.34 3.22 0.51
C PHE A 49 -9.84 2.72 -0.85
N ALA A 50 -8.59 2.28 -0.90
CA ALA A 50 -8.11 1.44 -1.98
C ALA A 50 -8.57 0.00 -1.74
N ASP A 51 -9.01 -0.72 -2.78
CA ASP A 51 -9.12 -2.17 -2.68
C ASP A 51 -7.73 -2.77 -2.42
N PRO A 52 -7.51 -3.50 -1.31
CA PRO A 52 -6.18 -3.98 -0.93
C PRO A 52 -5.54 -4.91 -1.97
N TRP A 53 -6.34 -5.70 -2.67
CA TRP A 53 -5.82 -6.66 -3.65
C TRP A 53 -5.43 -5.98 -4.96
N VAL A 54 -6.23 -5.03 -5.42
CA VAL A 54 -5.89 -4.17 -6.57
C VAL A 54 -4.63 -3.35 -6.27
N ALA A 55 -4.52 -2.77 -5.07
CA ALA A 55 -3.34 -2.04 -4.66
C ALA A 55 -2.08 -2.93 -4.58
N LEU A 56 -2.18 -4.11 -3.99
CA LEU A 56 -1.07 -5.06 -3.93
C LEU A 56 -0.69 -5.59 -5.32
N ALA A 57 -1.65 -5.81 -6.22
CA ALA A 57 -1.36 -6.16 -7.61
C ALA A 57 -0.61 -5.04 -8.34
N ALA A 58 -1.03 -3.77 -8.13
CA ALA A 58 -0.36 -2.61 -8.69
C ALA A 58 1.08 -2.43 -8.16
N ALA A 59 1.29 -2.69 -6.86
CA ALA A 59 2.62 -2.73 -6.26
C ALA A 59 3.49 -3.84 -6.86
N ALA A 60 2.96 -5.07 -6.93
CA ALA A 60 3.70 -6.23 -7.42
C ALA A 60 4.17 -6.08 -8.88
N VAL A 61 3.40 -5.42 -9.75
CA VAL A 61 3.84 -5.17 -11.15
C VAL A 61 4.85 -4.03 -11.28
N ASN A 62 5.12 -3.27 -10.21
CA ASN A 62 6.10 -2.16 -10.17
C ASN A 62 7.38 -2.48 -9.40
N THR A 63 7.54 -3.71 -8.90
CA THR A 63 8.69 -4.18 -8.10
C THR A 63 9.29 -5.46 -8.71
N SER A 64 10.55 -5.83 -8.39
CA SER A 64 11.27 -6.95 -9.04
C SER A 64 12.06 -7.87 -8.11
#